data_AF-A0A7N8X7A2-F1
#
_entry.id   AF-A0A7N8X7A2-F1
#
_cell.length_a   1.000
_cell.length_b   1.000
_cell.length_c   1.000
_cell.angle_alpha   90.00
_cell.angle_beta   90.00
_cell.angle_gamma   90.00
#
_symmetry.space_group_name_H-M   'P 1'
#
loop_
_entity.id
_entity.type
_entity.pdbx_description
1 polymer ?
#
loop_
_entity_poly.entity_id
_entity_poly.type
_entity_poly.pdbx_seq_one_letter_code
_entity_poly.pdbx_strand_id
1 'polypeptide(L)'
;MCVRDCAFVWLRASGKSGGKLACWDCPTAFPVYIQHSYTAPVCLATSSLQEQTQWANILRAAMQHQSLVLWCENSPGSRAFLDAVTSLMKLRGKCQTDINPMGSEEEVLVSVLMEEVMSYLKEQVFPRIIVHHSRRKQAWITVSETSDSYVFVLTYSLCVTAHVRQFLSEVYKTAKRHVTAAVASLKEELLFYHSDVEKQISAGLQQAILLQDHMAHTITEDMCEPILQSLLHTIIPRLNRTLQEVAVPIYDGFASTWEYFLETCDDIIDLGSVKDMEEMVLRPLSGFGADDTRMWQCLDRLELSSEGRAWFQGTWGVHCATWRLLVLKAQNALYKVVHICAVMFWRLVSRYPCFSFDSSQCTAVLCRVKDRVVKHLDAELLALRSQLILEMMLYITLPAFMQSVGEQDLSCYDAMVSSEQVLFMHTDTIFHSTLRDSLASYIQSVMRYSLPQQFVPLPIRPNSPCSSSSGISEQVYDLLSPDDFQQNLCQNSGRSSSQSETLTPSTLSHREDMWAKSEISEKHMLSLLDAVKYIHLTEP
;
A
#
# COMPACT_ATOMS: atom_id res chain seq x y z
N MET A 1 19.58 5.57 -6.38
CA MET A 1 19.01 5.81 -7.72
C MET A 1 18.07 7.00 -7.65
N CYS A 2 18.01 7.80 -8.72
CA CYS A 2 17.36 9.11 -8.80
C CYS A 2 15.88 9.07 -8.42
N VAL A 3 15.50 9.78 -7.35
CA VAL A 3 14.19 10.43 -7.29
C VAL A 3 14.37 11.75 -6.53
N ARG A 4 14.32 12.87 -7.26
CA ARG A 4 14.45 14.22 -6.70
C ARG A 4 13.12 14.96 -6.62
N ASP A 5 12.04 14.37 -7.16
CA ASP A 5 10.84 15.14 -7.54
C ASP A 5 9.50 14.58 -6.99
N CYS A 6 9.50 13.75 -5.95
CA CYS A 6 8.24 13.42 -5.22
C CYS A 6 8.27 14.02 -3.82
N ALA A 7 7.15 14.60 -3.42
CA ALA A 7 7.03 15.49 -2.26
C ALA A 7 7.05 14.80 -0.88
N PHE A 8 7.34 13.49 -0.75
CA PHE A 8 7.40 12.82 0.56
C PHE A 8 8.54 11.82 0.70
N VAL A 9 8.79 11.49 1.97
CA VAL A 9 10.03 11.00 2.59
C VAL A 9 10.88 10.05 1.73
N TRP A 10 12.14 10.44 1.48
CA TRP A 10 13.15 9.62 0.84
C TRP A 10 14.07 8.96 1.87
N LEU A 11 14.28 7.66 1.72
CA LEU A 11 15.42 6.97 2.31
C LEU A 11 16.58 6.97 1.33
N ARG A 12 17.68 7.60 1.73
CA ARG A 12 18.96 7.50 1.00
C ARG A 12 19.95 6.74 1.86
N ALA A 13 20.18 5.47 1.53
CA ALA A 13 21.33 4.73 2.00
C ALA A 13 22.52 5.07 1.09
N SER A 14 23.55 5.75 1.63
CA SER A 14 24.81 5.91 0.90
C SER A 14 25.70 4.71 1.18
N GLY A 15 25.90 3.86 0.17
CA GLY A 15 26.90 2.80 0.18
C GLY A 15 28.18 3.26 -0.52
N LYS A 16 29.32 2.99 0.14
CA LYS A 16 30.72 3.25 -0.25
C LYS A 16 31.28 4.65 0.07
N SER A 17 32.48 4.59 0.65
CA SER A 17 33.32 5.70 1.09
C SER A 17 33.45 6.78 0.02
N GLY A 18 33.14 8.03 0.39
CA GLY A 18 33.48 9.21 -0.39
C GLY A 18 32.33 10.12 -0.81
N GLY A 19 31.07 9.71 -0.61
CA GLY A 19 29.93 10.60 -0.85
C GLY A 19 29.70 11.59 0.29
N LYS A 20 30.53 12.63 0.44
CA LYS A 20 30.17 13.79 1.27
C LYS A 20 28.89 14.41 0.71
N LEU A 21 27.71 14.06 1.24
CA LEU A 21 26.60 15.01 1.21
C LEU A 21 27.06 16.18 2.07
N ALA A 22 27.30 17.32 1.41
CA ALA A 22 28.04 18.47 1.90
C ALA A 22 27.48 19.16 3.17
N CYS A 23 26.56 18.55 3.93
CA CYS A 23 25.96 19.20 5.11
C CYS A 23 25.84 18.36 6.38
N TRP A 24 26.48 17.19 6.49
CA TRP A 24 26.49 16.41 7.74
C TRP A 24 27.83 15.70 7.96
N ASP A 25 28.52 16.05 9.04
CA ASP A 25 29.59 15.21 9.60
C ASP A 25 28.90 14.09 10.39
N CYS A 26 28.44 13.02 9.72
CA CYS A 26 27.93 11.85 10.45
C CYS A 26 29.15 11.08 11.03
N PRO A 27 29.09 10.66 12.32
CA PRO A 27 30.23 10.10 13.03
C PRO A 27 30.65 8.70 12.53
N THR A 28 29.83 8.06 11.70
CA THR A 28 30.07 6.72 11.16
C THR A 28 30.08 6.70 9.63
N ALA A 29 30.74 5.69 9.06
CA ALA A 29 30.84 5.49 7.61
C ALA A 29 29.53 4.98 6.95
N PHE A 30 28.53 4.62 7.76
CA PHE A 30 27.29 3.97 7.31
C PHE A 30 26.03 4.73 7.78
N PRO A 31 25.77 5.95 7.29
CA PRO A 31 24.58 6.70 7.66
C PRO A 31 23.34 6.24 6.87
N VAL A 32 22.18 6.28 7.52
CA VAL A 32 20.87 6.19 6.89
C VAL A 32 20.19 7.55 6.99
N TYR A 33 19.84 8.15 5.86
CA TYR A 33 19.19 9.46 5.83
C TYR A 33 17.71 9.32 5.53
N ILE A 34 16.90 9.98 6.36
CA ILE A 34 15.47 10.19 6.17
C ILE A 34 15.27 11.64 5.75
N GLN A 35 14.81 11.87 4.53
CA GLN A 35 14.61 13.20 3.99
C GLN A 35 13.15 13.44 3.65
N HIS A 36 12.50 14.33 4.39
CA HIS A 36 11.17 14.83 4.08
C HIS A 36 11.28 16.19 3.36
N SER A 37 10.30 16.52 2.51
CA SER A 37 10.36 17.73 1.66
C SER A 37 10.35 19.04 2.44
N TYR A 38 9.71 19.03 3.61
CA TYR A 38 9.46 20.25 4.38
C TYR A 38 10.11 20.26 5.77
N THR A 39 10.72 19.15 6.22
CA THR A 39 11.35 19.08 7.55
C THR A 39 12.85 18.82 7.42
N ALA A 40 13.57 19.04 8.53
CA ALA A 40 15.00 18.76 8.56
C ALA A 40 15.25 17.26 8.34
N PRO A 41 16.23 16.89 7.51
CA PRO A 41 16.57 15.48 7.33
C PRO A 41 17.14 14.90 8.62
N VAL A 42 16.85 13.64 8.88
CA VAL A 42 17.35 12.90 10.05
C VAL A 42 18.44 11.94 9.57
N CYS A 43 19.63 11.98 10.19
CA CYS A 43 20.73 11.02 9.99
C CYS A 43 20.70 10.00 11.14
N LEU A 44 20.56 8.72 10.81
CA LEU A 44 20.79 7.62 11.74
C LEU A 44 22.17 7.03 11.43
N ALA A 45 23.11 7.17 12.37
CA ALA A 45 24.48 6.70 12.22
C ALA A 45 24.57 5.25 12.71
N THR A 46 24.88 4.30 11.82
CA THR A 46 25.02 2.87 12.16
C THR A 46 26.48 2.46 12.26
N SER A 47 26.76 1.39 13.02
CA SER A 47 28.12 0.89 13.26
C SER A 47 28.66 0.06 12.10
N SER A 48 27.79 -0.62 11.35
CA SER A 48 28.16 -1.56 10.30
C SER A 48 27.26 -1.45 9.06
N LEU A 49 27.73 -2.00 7.93
CA LEU A 49 26.94 -2.11 6.70
C LEU A 49 25.68 -2.97 6.89
N GLN A 50 25.77 -4.02 7.70
CA GLN A 50 24.63 -4.91 7.98
C GLN A 50 23.53 -4.17 8.74
N GLU A 51 23.90 -3.46 9.80
CA GLU A 51 22.96 -2.61 10.55
C GLU A 51 22.39 -1.48 9.69
N GLN A 52 23.20 -0.88 8.81
CA GLN A 52 22.73 0.13 7.87
C GLN A 52 21.61 -0.41 6.99
N THR A 53 21.82 -1.58 6.39
CA THR A 53 20.83 -2.24 5.54
C THR A 53 19.59 -2.62 6.33
N GLN A 54 19.76 -3.18 7.53
CA GLN A 54 18.66 -3.55 8.42
C GLN A 54 17.80 -2.33 8.78
N TRP A 55 18.41 -1.25 9.25
CA TRP A 55 17.69 -0.02 9.59
C TRP A 55 17.06 0.63 8.36
N ALA A 56 17.73 0.61 7.20
CA ALA A 56 17.15 1.13 5.97
C ALA A 56 15.90 0.37 5.54
N ASN A 57 15.90 -0.96 5.69
CA ASN A 57 14.78 -1.85 5.38
C ASN A 57 13.60 -1.62 6.35
N ILE A 58 13.86 -1.57 7.66
CA ILE A 58 12.84 -1.29 8.69
C ILE A 58 12.21 0.09 8.46
N LEU A 59 13.03 1.11 8.24
CA LEU A 59 12.53 2.46 7.97
C LEU A 59 11.75 2.53 6.67
N ARG A 60 12.15 1.75 5.64
CA ARG A 60 11.40 1.65 4.39
C ARG A 60 10.03 1.03 4.64
N ALA A 61 9.95 -0.07 5.38
CA ALA A 61 8.68 -0.71 5.77
C ALA A 61 7.76 0.30 6.50
N ALA A 62 8.31 1.00 7.49
CA ALA A 62 7.57 1.98 8.27
C ALA A 62 7.03 3.14 7.41
N MET A 63 7.85 3.65 6.48
CA MET A 63 7.44 4.70 5.55
C MET A 63 6.39 4.22 4.56
N GLN A 64 6.50 2.98 4.06
CA GLN A 64 5.48 2.39 3.19
C GLN A 64 4.15 2.27 3.89
N HIS A 65 4.14 1.76 5.12
CA HIS A 65 2.95 1.65 5.94
C HIS A 65 2.28 3.01 6.15
N GLN A 66 3.06 4.04 6.53
CA GLN A 66 2.54 5.40 6.70
C GLN A 66 2.03 6.01 5.38
N SER A 67 2.74 5.80 4.28
CA SER A 67 2.39 6.40 2.99
C SER A 67 1.09 5.86 2.41
N LEU A 68 0.74 4.61 2.72
CA LEU A 68 -0.39 3.89 2.14
C LEU A 68 -1.59 3.79 3.09
N VAL A 69 -1.61 4.50 4.23
CA VAL A 69 -2.69 4.42 5.23
C VAL A 69 -4.06 4.55 4.57
N LEU A 70 -4.29 5.66 3.86
CA LEU A 70 -5.58 5.92 3.19
C LEU A 70 -5.88 4.95 2.04
N TRP A 71 -4.84 4.45 1.36
CA TRP A 71 -4.99 3.55 0.20
C TRP A 71 -5.25 2.10 0.59
N CYS A 72 -4.87 1.71 1.81
CA CYS A 72 -5.09 0.37 2.35
C CYS A 72 -6.35 0.30 3.23
N GLU A 73 -6.73 1.42 3.82
CA GLU A 73 -7.96 1.56 4.58
C GLU A 73 -9.13 1.60 3.59
N ASN A 74 -9.76 0.46 3.30
CA ASN A 74 -10.91 0.37 2.39
C ASN A 74 -12.22 0.93 3.00
N SER A 75 -12.11 1.95 3.85
CA SER A 75 -13.25 2.61 4.46
C SER A 75 -13.98 3.49 3.42
N PRO A 76 -15.29 3.74 3.59
CA PRO A 76 -15.99 4.72 2.75
C PRO A 76 -15.46 6.14 2.97
N GLY A 77 -15.00 6.46 4.19
CA GLY A 77 -14.42 7.76 4.53
C GLY A 77 -13.12 8.07 3.78
N SER A 78 -12.19 7.12 3.72
CA SER A 78 -10.92 7.30 3.00
C SER A 78 -11.14 7.51 1.50
N ARG A 79 -12.08 6.76 0.89
CA ARG A 79 -12.46 6.91 -0.52
C ARG A 79 -13.06 8.29 -0.79
N ALA A 80 -14.05 8.69 0.00
CA ALA A 80 -14.67 10.01 -0.12
C ALA A 80 -13.65 11.14 0.04
N PHE A 81 -12.70 11.00 0.97
CA PHE A 81 -11.60 11.95 1.15
C PHE A 81 -10.69 12.02 -0.08
N LEU A 82 -10.23 10.88 -0.61
CA LEU A 82 -9.38 10.82 -1.81
C LEU A 82 -10.08 11.40 -3.04
N ASP A 83 -11.37 11.14 -3.20
CA ASP A 83 -12.19 11.69 -4.28
C ASP A 83 -12.32 13.22 -4.13
N ALA A 84 -12.59 13.72 -2.91
CA ALA A 84 -12.67 15.15 -2.64
C ALA A 84 -11.34 15.88 -2.90
N VAL A 85 -10.21 15.30 -2.50
CA VAL A 85 -8.88 15.84 -2.81
C VAL A 85 -8.63 15.86 -4.31
N THR A 86 -9.03 14.80 -5.02
CA THR A 86 -8.91 14.73 -6.48
C THR A 86 -9.72 15.83 -7.16
N SER A 87 -10.96 16.04 -6.72
CA SER A 87 -11.85 17.10 -7.22
C SER A 87 -11.31 18.50 -6.93
N LEU A 88 -10.79 18.76 -5.73
CA LEU A 88 -10.14 20.02 -5.38
C LEU A 88 -8.97 20.33 -6.32
N MET A 89 -8.16 19.32 -6.63
CA MET A 89 -6.99 19.49 -7.49
C MET A 89 -7.38 19.69 -8.95
N LYS A 90 -8.45 19.04 -9.43
CA LYS A 90 -9.04 19.32 -10.75
C LYS A 90 -9.50 20.78 -10.86
N LEU A 91 -10.20 21.30 -9.85
CA LEU A 91 -10.62 22.72 -9.80
C LEU A 91 -9.44 23.70 -9.86
N ARG A 92 -8.26 23.28 -9.37
CA ARG A 92 -7.02 24.06 -9.42
C ARG A 92 -6.23 23.88 -10.73
N GLY A 93 -6.80 23.17 -11.70
CA GLY A 93 -6.20 22.95 -13.02
C GLY A 93 -5.06 21.94 -13.04
N LYS A 94 -4.90 21.10 -11.99
CA LYS A 94 -3.90 20.02 -11.97
C LYS A 94 -4.47 18.75 -12.62
N CYS A 95 -3.63 18.04 -13.39
CA CYS A 95 -4.01 16.78 -14.03
C CYS A 95 -4.08 15.65 -12.99
N GLN A 96 -4.93 14.64 -13.24
CA GLN A 96 -5.13 13.52 -12.32
C GLN A 96 -3.85 12.70 -12.05
N THR A 97 -2.93 12.68 -13.02
CA THR A 97 -1.61 12.03 -12.91
C THR A 97 -0.65 12.76 -11.97
N ASP A 98 -0.89 14.03 -11.63
CA ASP A 98 -0.03 14.82 -10.71
C ASP A 98 -0.44 14.69 -9.25
N ILE A 99 -1.60 14.06 -8.97
CA ILE A 99 -2.20 14.00 -7.64
C ILE A 99 -1.82 12.68 -6.99
N ASN A 100 -0.92 12.75 -6.01
CA ASN A 100 -0.43 11.56 -5.32
C ASN A 100 -0.58 11.73 -3.80
N PRO A 101 -1.80 11.56 -3.26
CA PRO A 101 -2.08 11.75 -1.85
C PRO A 101 -1.45 10.59 -1.08
N MET A 102 -0.32 10.85 -0.43
CA MET A 102 0.40 9.87 0.40
C MET A 102 0.32 10.29 1.86
N GLY A 103 0.10 9.34 2.76
CA GLY A 103 0.02 9.60 4.20
C GLY A 103 -1.41 9.56 4.74
N SER A 104 -1.59 10.15 5.93
CA SER A 104 -2.91 10.37 6.54
C SER A 104 -3.66 11.54 5.88
N GLU A 105 -4.95 11.71 6.21
CA GLU A 105 -5.78 12.82 5.69
C GLU A 105 -5.12 14.18 5.95
N GLU A 106 -4.56 14.36 7.14
CA GLU A 106 -3.87 15.59 7.51
C GLU A 106 -2.59 15.79 6.70
N GLU A 107 -1.82 14.73 6.46
CA GLU A 107 -0.57 14.83 5.70
C GLU A 107 -0.82 15.16 4.23
N VAL A 108 -1.87 14.58 3.66
CA VAL A 108 -2.33 14.90 2.30
C VAL A 108 -2.77 16.37 2.22
N LEU A 109 -3.64 16.83 3.11
CA LEU A 109 -4.10 18.23 3.09
C LEU A 109 -2.98 19.23 3.36
N VAL A 110 -2.06 18.92 4.27
CA VAL A 110 -0.87 19.75 4.51
C VAL A 110 0.01 19.78 3.27
N SER A 111 0.15 18.67 2.54
CA SER A 111 0.93 18.65 1.30
C SER A 111 0.35 19.61 0.26
N VAL A 112 -0.97 19.59 0.08
CA VAL A 112 -1.70 20.45 -0.85
C VAL A 112 -1.53 21.91 -0.45
N LEU A 113 -1.68 22.23 0.85
CA LEU A 113 -1.46 23.58 1.37
C LEU A 113 -0.01 24.03 1.19
N MET A 114 0.96 23.17 1.46
CA MET A 114 2.38 23.48 1.33
C MET A 114 2.77 23.73 -0.12
N GLU A 115 2.20 23.01 -1.08
CA GLU A 115 2.41 23.26 -2.51
C GLU A 115 1.93 24.65 -2.93
N GLU A 116 0.79 25.11 -2.42
CA GLU A 116 0.28 26.46 -2.69
C GLU A 116 1.16 27.54 -2.08
N VAL A 117 1.50 27.35 -0.80
CA VAL A 117 2.30 28.32 -0.05
C VAL A 117 3.75 28.35 -0.55
N MET A 118 4.24 27.27 -1.19
CA MET A 118 5.61 27.16 -1.67
C MET A 118 5.98 28.25 -2.68
N SER A 119 5.09 28.58 -3.62
CA SER A 119 5.34 29.62 -4.63
C SER A 119 5.55 30.98 -3.96
N TYR A 120 4.67 31.33 -3.01
CA TYR A 120 4.79 32.55 -2.22
C TYR A 120 6.08 32.56 -1.37
N LEU A 121 6.42 31.46 -0.71
CA LEU A 121 7.63 31.36 0.09
C LEU A 121 8.90 31.56 -0.75
N LYS A 122 8.95 30.95 -1.93
CA LYS A 122 10.08 31.05 -2.87
C LYS A 122 10.29 32.47 -3.37
N GLU A 123 9.23 33.17 -3.71
CA GLU A 123 9.31 34.50 -4.32
C GLU A 123 9.47 35.63 -3.31
N GLN A 124 8.72 35.57 -2.20
CA GLN A 124 8.59 36.72 -1.29
C GLN A 124 9.42 36.56 -0.01
N VAL A 125 9.61 35.34 0.48
CA VAL A 125 10.14 35.10 1.82
C VAL A 125 11.59 34.63 1.78
N PHE A 126 11.91 33.64 0.95
CA PHE A 126 13.28 33.11 0.84
C PHE A 126 14.30 34.19 0.49
N PRO A 127 14.07 35.09 -0.49
CA PRO A 127 15.03 36.15 -0.81
C PRO A 127 15.30 37.09 0.38
N ARG A 128 14.27 37.38 1.20
CA ARG A 128 14.41 38.24 2.38
C ARG A 128 15.21 37.57 3.50
N ILE A 129 14.96 36.28 3.74
CA ILE A 129 15.74 35.47 4.70
C ILE A 129 17.20 35.40 4.24
N ILE A 130 17.42 35.13 2.95
CA ILE A 130 18.75 35.08 2.35
C ILE A 130 19.46 36.42 2.55
N VAL A 131 18.86 37.56 2.17
CA VAL A 131 19.47 38.90 2.25
C VAL A 131 19.71 39.36 3.70
N HIS A 132 18.78 39.09 4.62
CA HIS A 132 18.94 39.48 6.02
C HIS A 132 20.11 38.75 6.69
N HIS A 133 20.28 37.45 6.44
CA HIS A 133 21.42 36.69 6.97
C HIS A 133 22.72 36.96 6.21
N SER A 134 22.64 37.35 4.94
CA SER A 134 23.76 37.87 4.16
C SER A 134 24.35 39.14 4.79
N ARG A 135 23.51 40.10 5.18
CA ARG A 135 23.93 41.33 5.90
C ARG A 135 24.52 41.04 7.28
N ARG A 136 23.93 40.12 8.05
CA ARG A 136 24.49 39.72 9.36
C ARG A 136 25.85 39.02 9.21
N LYS A 137 26.06 38.22 8.16
CA LYS A 137 27.38 37.64 7.86
C LYS A 137 28.39 38.66 7.37
N GLN A 138 27.99 39.67 6.59
CA GLN A 138 28.89 40.81 6.26
C GLN A 138 29.35 41.57 7.51
N ALA A 139 28.53 41.67 8.56
CA ALA A 139 28.94 42.26 9.84
C ALA A 139 29.95 41.40 10.63
N TRP A 140 30.02 40.09 10.37
CA TRP A 140 31.01 39.17 10.95
C TRP A 140 32.28 39.02 10.09
N ILE A 141 32.26 39.47 8.84
CA ILE A 141 33.40 39.37 7.90
C ILE A 141 34.48 40.45 8.19
N THR A 142 34.26 41.35 9.14
CA THR A 142 35.23 42.38 9.52
C THR A 142 36.33 41.94 10.51
N VAL A 143 36.70 40.66 10.55
CA VAL A 143 37.97 40.23 11.18
C VAL A 143 38.59 39.04 10.44
N SER A 144 39.87 39.21 10.09
CA SER A 144 40.86 38.25 9.58
C SER A 144 41.01 38.09 8.06
N GLU A 145 41.91 38.91 7.52
CA GLU A 145 42.65 38.68 6.29
C GLU A 145 43.62 37.50 6.49
N THR A 146 43.22 36.26 6.20
CA THR A 146 44.17 35.20 5.82
C THR A 146 43.46 34.18 4.93
N SER A 147 43.87 34.18 3.66
CA SER A 147 43.86 33.09 2.69
C SER A 147 43.16 31.78 3.07
N ASP A 148 41.83 31.71 2.87
CA ASP A 148 41.09 30.45 2.64
C ASP A 148 39.78 30.73 1.87
N SER A 149 39.93 31.12 0.59
CA SER A 149 38.83 31.63 -0.25
C SER A 149 37.79 30.59 -0.71
N TYR A 150 38.02 29.29 -0.50
CA TYR A 150 37.12 28.21 -0.98
C TYR A 150 36.22 27.60 0.10
N VAL A 151 36.58 27.71 1.38
CA VAL A 151 35.78 27.18 2.51
C VAL A 151 34.61 28.11 2.86
N PHE A 152 34.78 29.42 2.66
CA PHE A 152 33.81 30.45 3.03
C PHE A 152 32.57 30.53 2.12
N VAL A 153 32.71 30.24 0.82
CA VAL A 153 31.59 30.27 -0.14
C VAL A 153 30.61 29.12 0.12
N LEU A 154 31.14 27.95 0.50
CA LEU A 154 30.33 26.78 0.85
C LEU A 154 29.57 26.99 2.17
N THR A 155 30.20 27.56 3.20
CA THR A 155 29.53 27.87 4.49
C THR A 155 28.48 28.97 4.37
N TYR A 156 28.66 29.92 3.45
CA TYR A 156 27.65 30.94 3.14
C TYR A 156 26.39 30.32 2.51
N SER A 157 26.56 29.49 1.48
CA SER A 157 25.47 28.73 0.85
C SER A 157 24.80 27.73 1.82
N LEU A 158 25.58 27.06 2.68
CA LEU A 158 25.07 26.09 3.65
C LEU A 158 24.23 26.70 4.78
N CYS A 159 24.68 27.80 5.41
CA CYS A 159 23.86 28.41 6.48
C CYS A 159 22.59 29.04 5.91
N VAL A 160 22.66 29.62 4.72
CA VAL A 160 21.49 30.21 4.06
C VAL A 160 20.45 29.13 3.76
N THR A 161 20.86 27.94 3.34
CA THR A 161 19.95 26.80 3.15
C THR A 161 19.45 26.20 4.46
N ALA A 162 20.23 26.22 5.55
CA ALA A 162 19.81 25.73 6.86
C ALA A 162 18.69 26.59 7.48
N HIS A 163 18.79 27.93 7.43
CA HIS A 163 17.76 28.82 7.97
C HIS A 163 16.46 28.75 7.16
N VAL A 164 16.57 28.70 5.83
CA VAL A 164 15.40 28.48 4.96
C VAL A 164 14.72 27.15 5.28
N ARG A 165 15.48 26.07 5.51
CA ARG A 165 14.93 24.77 5.91
C ARG A 165 14.29 24.80 7.30
N GLN A 166 14.90 25.48 8.27
CA GLN A 166 14.33 25.60 9.62
C GLN A 166 13.02 26.37 9.59
N PHE A 167 12.98 27.49 8.87
CA PHE A 167 11.75 28.24 8.64
C PHE A 167 10.69 27.39 7.95
N LEU A 168 11.06 26.67 6.89
CA LEU A 168 10.15 25.76 6.18
C LEU A 168 9.60 24.67 7.10
N SER A 169 10.42 24.15 8.02
CA SER A 169 9.99 23.17 9.01
C SER A 169 8.99 23.75 10.01
N GLU A 170 9.14 25.01 10.43
CA GLU A 170 8.18 25.66 11.33
C GLU A 170 6.88 26.02 10.62
N VAL A 171 6.94 26.46 9.36
CA VAL A 171 5.76 26.65 8.51
C VAL A 171 5.00 25.32 8.36
N TYR A 172 5.70 24.24 8.02
CA TYR A 172 5.10 22.91 7.90
C TYR A 172 4.46 22.43 9.20
N LYS A 173 5.14 22.57 10.34
CA LYS A 173 4.57 22.20 11.66
C LYS A 173 3.32 23.01 11.99
N THR A 174 3.33 24.30 11.67
CA THR A 174 2.20 25.20 11.92
C THR A 174 1.01 24.86 11.03
N ALA A 175 1.26 24.66 9.73
CA ALA A 175 0.27 24.17 8.77
C ALA A 175 -0.33 22.83 9.23
N LYS A 176 0.50 21.87 9.65
CA LYS A 176 0.04 20.58 10.17
C LYS A 176 -0.88 20.74 11.38
N ARG A 177 -0.54 21.58 12.36
CA ARG A 177 -1.42 21.84 13.52
C ARG A 177 -2.78 22.44 13.10
N HIS A 178 -2.80 23.42 12.20
CA HIS A 178 -4.05 24.02 11.73
C HIS A 178 -4.92 23.03 10.96
N VAL A 179 -4.31 22.24 10.07
CA VAL A 179 -5.03 21.21 9.32
C VAL A 179 -5.58 20.14 10.25
N THR A 180 -4.79 19.63 11.20
CA THR A 180 -5.27 18.62 12.16
C THR A 180 -6.45 19.13 12.98
N ALA A 181 -6.42 20.40 13.44
CA ALA A 181 -7.54 21.00 14.16
C ALA A 181 -8.80 21.14 13.27
N ALA A 182 -8.63 21.56 12.01
CA ALA A 182 -9.74 21.70 11.07
C ALA A 182 -10.36 20.35 10.70
N VAL A 183 -9.55 19.31 10.46
CA VAL A 183 -10.02 17.95 10.19
C VAL A 183 -10.77 17.38 11.38
N ALA A 184 -10.28 17.61 12.61
CA ALA A 184 -10.99 17.17 13.82
C ALA A 184 -12.37 17.85 13.96
N SER A 185 -12.45 19.17 13.74
CA SER A 185 -13.71 19.91 13.73
C SER A 185 -14.68 19.37 12.67
N LEU A 186 -14.18 19.13 11.45
CA LEU A 186 -14.99 18.58 10.37
C LEU A 186 -15.53 17.18 10.71
N LYS A 187 -14.71 16.31 11.33
CA LYS A 187 -15.15 14.97 11.75
C LYS A 187 -16.23 15.04 12.82
N GLU A 188 -16.13 15.96 13.77
CA GLU A 188 -17.17 16.18 14.79
C GLU A 188 -18.49 16.64 14.14
N GLU A 189 -18.43 17.56 13.18
CA GLU A 189 -19.60 17.98 12.41
C GLU A 189 -20.22 16.81 11.64
N LEU A 190 -19.40 16.02 10.93
CA LEU A 190 -19.86 14.86 10.16
C LEU A 190 -20.53 13.79 11.02
N LEU A 191 -20.09 13.58 12.27
CA LEU A 191 -20.72 12.64 13.18
C LEU A 191 -22.16 13.03 13.52
N PHE A 192 -22.47 14.34 13.58
CA PHE A 192 -23.83 14.82 13.80
C PHE A 192 -24.73 14.57 12.59
N TYR A 193 -24.21 14.81 11.38
CA TYR A 193 -24.95 14.62 10.14
C TYR A 193 -25.14 13.13 9.76
N HIS A 194 -24.23 12.25 10.18
CA HIS A 194 -24.24 10.84 9.79
C HIS A 194 -25.56 10.13 10.16
N SER A 195 -26.08 10.35 11.37
CA SER A 195 -27.27 9.62 11.85
C SER A 195 -28.53 9.95 11.06
N ASP A 196 -28.68 11.19 10.59
CA ASP A 196 -29.85 11.61 9.83
C ASP A 196 -29.77 11.17 8.36
N VAL A 197 -28.58 11.29 7.77
CA VAL A 197 -28.33 10.83 6.38
C VAL A 197 -28.44 9.31 6.29
N GLU A 198 -27.94 8.57 7.27
CA GLU A 198 -28.03 7.10 7.29
C GLU A 198 -29.48 6.61 7.35
N LYS A 199 -30.34 7.27 8.14
CA LYS A 199 -31.77 6.96 8.17
C LYS A 199 -32.42 7.24 6.81
N GLN A 200 -32.10 8.37 6.19
CA GLN A 200 -32.64 8.74 4.87
C GLN A 200 -32.18 7.78 3.77
N ILE A 201 -30.90 7.40 3.75
CA ILE A 201 -30.37 6.37 2.84
C ILE A 201 -31.06 5.04 3.08
N SER A 202 -31.18 4.59 4.33
CA SER A 202 -31.79 3.28 4.64
C SER A 202 -33.26 3.19 4.22
N ALA A 203 -34.01 4.29 4.30
CA ALA A 203 -35.41 4.35 3.88
C ALA A 203 -35.58 4.33 2.34
N GLY A 204 -34.60 4.85 1.60
CA GLY A 204 -34.64 4.99 0.14
C GLY A 204 -33.68 4.06 -0.63
N LEU A 205 -32.95 3.17 0.04
CA LEU A 205 -31.81 2.43 -0.51
C LEU A 205 -32.16 1.61 -1.75
N GLN A 206 -33.28 0.89 -1.71
CA GLN A 206 -33.69 0.06 -2.84
C GLN A 206 -34.07 0.89 -4.07
N GLN A 207 -34.78 2.01 -3.89
CA GLN A 207 -35.09 2.89 -5.01
C GLN A 207 -33.83 3.58 -5.55
N ALA A 208 -32.89 3.93 -4.68
CA ALA A 208 -31.62 4.54 -5.06
C ALA A 208 -30.77 3.61 -5.94
N ILE A 209 -30.64 2.34 -5.55
CA ILE A 209 -29.88 1.33 -6.32
C ILE A 209 -30.52 1.12 -7.69
N LEU A 210 -31.84 0.93 -7.75
CA LEU A 210 -32.55 0.74 -9.02
C LEU A 210 -32.40 1.95 -9.96
N LEU A 211 -32.46 3.16 -9.40
CA LEU A 211 -32.24 4.38 -10.18
C LEU A 211 -30.78 4.49 -10.64
N GLN A 212 -29.81 4.16 -9.79
CA GLN A 212 -28.40 4.13 -10.14
C GLN A 212 -28.13 3.19 -11.31
N ASP A 213 -28.67 1.97 -11.25
CA ASP A 213 -28.53 0.96 -12.29
C ASP A 213 -29.18 1.41 -13.60
N HIS A 214 -30.37 2.03 -13.51
CA HIS A 214 -31.04 2.59 -14.67
C HIS A 214 -30.20 3.70 -15.32
N MET A 215 -29.69 4.65 -14.54
CA MET A 215 -28.83 5.73 -15.02
C MET A 215 -27.55 5.18 -15.65
N ALA A 216 -26.87 4.23 -14.99
CA ALA A 216 -25.67 3.60 -15.52
C ALA A 216 -25.93 2.89 -16.86
N HIS A 217 -27.08 2.21 -16.99
CA HIS A 217 -27.47 1.61 -18.26
C HIS A 217 -27.72 2.66 -19.35
N THR A 218 -28.46 3.73 -19.05
CA THR A 218 -28.74 4.79 -20.03
C THR A 218 -27.45 5.50 -20.46
N ILE A 219 -26.56 5.81 -19.51
CA ILE A 219 -25.24 6.38 -19.80
C ILE A 219 -24.43 5.45 -20.71
N THR A 220 -24.47 4.14 -20.46
CA THR A 220 -23.74 3.17 -21.30
C THR A 220 -24.26 3.15 -22.74
N GLU A 221 -25.57 3.27 -22.94
CA GLU A 221 -26.19 3.34 -24.27
C GLU A 221 -25.83 4.66 -24.98
N ASP A 222 -26.02 5.79 -24.29
CA ASP A 222 -25.75 7.13 -24.84
C ASP A 222 -24.27 7.32 -25.19
N MET A 223 -23.39 6.78 -24.35
CA MET A 223 -21.94 6.95 -24.47
C MET A 223 -21.27 5.84 -25.29
N CYS A 224 -22.02 4.91 -25.88
CA CYS A 224 -21.46 3.78 -26.63
C CYS A 224 -20.48 4.22 -27.72
N GLU A 225 -20.88 5.15 -28.59
CA GLU A 225 -20.03 5.65 -29.68
C GLU A 225 -18.81 6.44 -29.16
N PRO A 226 -18.93 7.43 -28.25
CA PRO A 226 -17.78 8.10 -27.63
C PRO A 226 -16.80 7.14 -26.95
N ILE A 227 -17.31 6.14 -26.22
CA ILE A 227 -16.47 5.11 -25.58
C ILE A 227 -15.71 4.32 -26.64
N LEU A 228 -16.38 3.85 -27.69
CA LEU A 228 -15.74 3.08 -28.77
C LEU A 228 -14.66 3.90 -29.49
N GLN A 229 -14.93 5.16 -29.82
CA GLN A 229 -13.96 6.07 -30.44
C GLN A 229 -12.74 6.28 -29.53
N SER A 230 -12.99 6.53 -28.24
CA SER A 230 -11.95 6.71 -27.23
C SER A 230 -11.08 5.43 -27.08
N LEU A 231 -11.70 4.25 -27.04
CA LEU A 231 -10.99 2.98 -27.01
C LEU A 231 -10.12 2.79 -28.26
N LEU A 232 -10.68 2.98 -29.46
CA LEU A 232 -9.99 2.75 -30.74
C LEU A 232 -8.81 3.69 -30.97
N HIS A 233 -8.96 4.98 -30.61
CA HIS A 233 -7.97 5.99 -30.93
C HIS A 233 -6.95 6.24 -29.81
N THR A 234 -7.37 6.13 -28.55
CA THR A 234 -6.52 6.46 -27.40
C THR A 234 -5.93 5.22 -26.74
N ILE A 235 -6.75 4.20 -26.49
CA ILE A 235 -6.38 3.08 -25.61
C ILE A 235 -5.76 1.92 -26.39
N ILE A 236 -6.49 1.35 -27.34
CA ILE A 236 -6.12 0.15 -28.10
C ILE A 236 -4.71 0.23 -28.73
N PRO A 237 -4.30 1.35 -29.38
CA PRO A 237 -3.01 1.41 -30.05
C PRO A 237 -1.81 1.24 -29.11
N ARG A 238 -2.00 1.52 -27.82
CA ARG A 238 -0.95 1.51 -26.79
C ARG A 238 -1.15 0.41 -25.76
N LEU A 239 -2.32 -0.24 -25.74
CA LEU A 239 -2.76 -1.13 -24.68
C LEU A 239 -1.82 -2.32 -24.48
N ASN A 240 -1.42 -3.00 -25.55
CA ASN A 240 -0.58 -4.20 -25.44
C ASN A 240 0.77 -3.89 -24.78
N ARG A 241 1.43 -2.80 -25.21
CA ARG A 241 2.69 -2.37 -24.60
C ARG A 241 2.50 -1.89 -23.16
N THR A 242 1.43 -1.13 -22.90
CA THR A 242 1.06 -0.72 -21.52
C THR A 242 0.92 -1.93 -20.61
N LEU A 243 0.18 -2.93 -21.06
CA LEU A 243 -0.07 -4.16 -20.31
C LEU A 243 1.22 -4.93 -20.04
N GLN A 244 2.12 -5.03 -21.02
CA GLN A 244 3.42 -5.68 -20.82
C GLN A 244 4.28 -4.95 -19.79
N GLU A 245 4.42 -3.63 -19.91
CA GLU A 245 5.24 -2.83 -18.99
C GLU A 245 4.69 -2.85 -17.56
N VAL A 246 3.36 -2.95 -17.37
CA VAL A 246 2.73 -3.12 -16.04
C VAL A 246 2.87 -4.55 -15.53
N ALA A 247 2.56 -5.54 -16.37
CA ALA A 247 2.39 -6.91 -15.91
C ALA A 247 3.72 -7.61 -15.64
N VAL A 248 4.75 -7.40 -16.46
CA VAL A 248 6.08 -8.04 -16.29
C VAL A 248 6.68 -7.83 -14.88
N PRO A 249 6.83 -6.60 -14.35
CA PRO A 249 7.39 -6.41 -13.02
C PRO A 249 6.51 -7.00 -11.91
N ILE A 250 5.18 -7.02 -12.11
CA ILE A 250 4.26 -7.68 -11.17
C ILE A 250 4.50 -9.20 -11.19
N TYR A 251 4.61 -9.83 -12.37
CA TYR A 251 4.93 -11.25 -12.47
C TYR A 251 6.26 -11.58 -11.79
N ASP A 252 7.31 -10.80 -12.07
CA ASP A 252 8.65 -11.02 -11.51
C ASP A 252 8.67 -10.85 -9.99
N GLY A 253 7.97 -9.84 -9.46
CA GLY A 253 7.81 -9.63 -8.02
C GLY A 253 7.07 -10.77 -7.34
N PHE A 254 5.92 -11.18 -7.88
CA PHE A 254 5.15 -12.30 -7.33
C PHE A 254 5.90 -13.62 -7.42
N ALA A 255 6.53 -13.93 -8.56
CA ALA A 255 7.30 -15.16 -8.76
C ALA A 255 8.48 -15.24 -7.79
N SER A 256 9.31 -14.18 -7.71
CA SER A 256 10.48 -14.17 -6.83
C SER A 256 10.10 -14.24 -5.34
N THR A 257 8.99 -13.61 -4.96
CA THR A 257 8.49 -13.66 -3.59
C THR A 257 7.94 -15.04 -3.24
N TRP A 258 7.21 -15.66 -4.18
CA TRP A 258 6.68 -16.99 -4.02
C TRP A 258 7.78 -18.07 -3.98
N GLU A 259 8.79 -17.96 -4.85
CA GLU A 259 9.99 -18.79 -4.81
C GLU A 259 10.68 -18.68 -3.45
N TYR A 260 10.85 -17.47 -2.92
CA TYR A 260 11.45 -17.27 -1.61
C TYR A 260 10.64 -17.94 -0.49
N PHE A 261 9.31 -17.84 -0.54
CA PHE A 261 8.44 -18.56 0.41
C PHE A 261 8.62 -20.08 0.31
N LEU A 262 8.59 -20.64 -0.89
CA LEU A 262 8.74 -22.08 -1.12
C LEU A 262 10.11 -22.60 -0.68
N GLU A 263 11.19 -21.87 -0.97
CA GLU A 263 12.53 -22.21 -0.50
C GLU A 263 12.60 -22.21 1.03
N THR A 264 11.99 -21.23 1.70
CA THR A 264 11.95 -21.20 3.16
C THR A 264 11.17 -22.40 3.72
N CYS A 265 10.09 -22.83 3.07
CA CYS A 265 9.40 -24.06 3.43
C CYS A 265 10.27 -25.31 3.20
N ASP A 266 11.00 -25.38 2.08
CA ASP A 266 11.91 -26.49 1.78
C ASP A 266 13.06 -26.55 2.81
N ASP A 267 13.63 -25.41 3.21
CA ASP A 267 14.64 -25.33 4.29
C ASP A 267 14.09 -25.86 5.63
N ILE A 268 12.85 -25.52 5.97
CA ILE A 268 12.18 -26.04 7.18
C ILE A 268 11.96 -27.55 7.09
N ILE A 269 11.57 -28.06 5.91
CA ILE A 269 11.39 -29.49 5.67
C ILE A 269 12.73 -30.21 5.83
N ASP A 270 13.81 -29.69 5.25
CA ASP A 270 15.14 -30.29 5.31
C ASP A 270 15.72 -30.30 6.74
N LEU A 271 15.32 -29.36 7.59
CA LEU A 271 15.72 -29.32 9.00
C LEU A 271 15.10 -30.46 9.84
N GLY A 272 13.94 -31.00 9.45
CA GLY A 272 13.30 -32.30 9.73
C GLY A 272 13.42 -33.05 11.07
N SER A 273 14.15 -32.55 12.07
CA SER A 273 14.57 -33.31 13.26
C SER A 273 14.96 -32.43 14.47
N VAL A 274 14.72 -31.11 14.43
CA VAL A 274 15.06 -30.23 15.56
C VAL A 274 14.07 -30.47 16.71
N LYS A 275 14.59 -30.66 17.93
CA LYS A 275 13.78 -30.94 19.15
C LYS A 275 12.80 -29.83 19.51
N ASP A 276 13.06 -28.62 19.03
CA ASP A 276 12.24 -27.45 19.23
C ASP A 276 11.59 -27.03 17.89
N MET A 277 10.33 -27.41 17.72
CA MET A 277 9.53 -27.06 16.53
C MET A 277 9.31 -25.54 16.44
N GLU A 278 9.22 -24.86 17.58
CA GLU A 278 9.03 -23.41 17.62
C GLU A 278 10.27 -22.72 17.05
N GLU A 279 11.47 -23.13 17.46
CA GLU A 279 12.72 -22.61 16.88
C GLU A 279 12.92 -23.04 15.41
N MET A 280 12.58 -24.28 15.06
CA MET A 280 12.73 -24.83 13.70
C MET A 280 11.86 -24.12 12.66
N VAL A 281 10.64 -23.73 13.04
CA VAL A 281 9.64 -23.20 12.11
C VAL A 281 9.48 -21.69 12.27
N LEU A 282 9.43 -21.16 13.49
CA LEU A 282 9.25 -19.72 13.68
C LEU A 282 10.47 -18.91 13.27
N ARG A 283 11.69 -19.41 13.50
CA ARG A 283 12.89 -18.63 13.17
C ARG A 283 13.01 -18.42 11.65
N PRO A 284 12.90 -19.43 10.78
CA PRO A 284 12.94 -19.21 9.34
C PRO A 284 11.75 -18.37 8.83
N LEU A 285 10.54 -18.58 9.37
CA LEU A 285 9.36 -17.81 8.99
C LEU A 285 9.38 -16.35 9.49
N SER A 286 10.07 -16.08 10.60
CA SER A 286 10.33 -14.71 11.07
C SER A 286 11.27 -13.95 10.15
N GLY A 287 11.97 -14.66 9.25
CA GLY A 287 12.78 -14.10 8.18
C GLY A 287 12.00 -13.32 7.13
N PHE A 288 10.66 -13.36 7.11
CA PHE A 288 9.85 -12.46 6.28
C PHE A 288 9.59 -11.08 6.90
N GLY A 289 10.33 -10.74 7.95
CA GLY A 289 10.22 -9.47 8.68
C GLY A 289 10.66 -8.24 7.88
N ALA A 290 10.39 -7.06 8.45
CA ALA A 290 10.65 -5.77 7.81
C ALA A 290 12.15 -5.48 7.59
N ASP A 291 13.02 -6.18 8.31
CA ASP A 291 14.46 -6.12 8.19
C ASP A 291 15.05 -7.00 7.09
N ASP A 292 14.30 -7.97 6.57
CA ASP A 292 14.85 -8.98 5.69
C ASP A 292 15.25 -8.44 4.31
N THR A 293 16.53 -8.55 4.02
CA THR A 293 17.10 -8.05 2.77
C THR A 293 16.61 -8.84 1.56
N ARG A 294 16.33 -10.14 1.72
CA ARG A 294 15.89 -10.99 0.61
C ARG A 294 14.45 -10.65 0.20
N MET A 295 13.56 -10.46 1.16
CA MET A 295 12.22 -9.92 0.94
C MET A 295 12.25 -8.61 0.16
N TRP A 296 13.09 -7.65 0.59
CA TRP A 296 13.23 -6.39 -0.14
C TRP A 296 13.76 -6.55 -1.56
N GLN A 297 14.66 -7.50 -1.83
CA GLN A 297 15.11 -7.80 -3.19
C GLN A 297 13.98 -8.34 -4.07
N CYS A 298 13.07 -9.15 -3.51
CA CYS A 298 11.88 -9.61 -4.23
C CYS A 298 10.90 -8.46 -4.49
N LEU A 299 10.66 -7.61 -3.49
CA LEU A 299 9.80 -6.42 -3.62
C LEU A 299 10.36 -5.39 -4.61
N ASP A 300 11.68 -5.23 -4.69
CA ASP A 300 12.34 -4.33 -5.65
C ASP A 300 12.15 -4.79 -7.10
N ARG A 301 11.77 -6.06 -7.35
CA ARG A 301 11.44 -6.52 -8.71
C ARG A 301 10.13 -5.95 -9.26
N LEU A 302 9.26 -5.40 -8.40
CA LEU A 302 8.06 -4.70 -8.84
C LEU A 302 8.35 -3.30 -9.41
N GLU A 303 9.57 -2.80 -9.27
CA GLU A 303 9.96 -1.52 -9.85
C GLU A 303 10.04 -1.59 -11.37
N LEU A 304 9.62 -0.52 -12.05
CA LEU A 304 9.76 -0.44 -13.51
C LEU A 304 11.21 -0.39 -13.95
N SER A 305 11.44 -0.87 -15.16
CA SER A 305 12.67 -0.57 -15.90
C SER A 305 12.78 0.94 -16.18
N SER A 306 13.99 1.42 -16.47
CA SER A 306 14.19 2.82 -16.92
C SER A 306 13.46 3.11 -18.22
N GLU A 307 13.36 2.13 -19.10
CA GLU A 307 12.67 2.23 -20.38
C GLU A 307 11.16 2.33 -20.16
N GLY A 308 10.59 1.50 -19.29
CA GLY A 308 9.17 1.54 -18.93
C GLY A 308 8.79 2.89 -18.33
N ARG A 309 9.58 3.44 -17.41
CA ARG A 309 9.34 4.79 -16.86
C ARG A 309 9.34 5.87 -17.93
N ALA A 310 10.34 5.88 -18.81
CA ALA A 310 10.42 6.85 -19.90
C ALA A 310 9.24 6.69 -20.88
N TRP A 311 8.83 5.46 -21.12
CA TRP A 311 7.70 5.13 -21.98
C TRP A 311 6.37 5.62 -21.40
N PHE A 312 6.08 5.38 -20.12
CA PHE A 312 4.87 5.86 -19.46
C PHE A 312 4.81 7.39 -19.41
N GLN A 313 5.95 8.03 -19.14
CA GLN A 313 6.04 9.49 -19.15
C GLN A 313 5.78 10.05 -20.55
N GLY A 314 6.37 9.46 -21.59
CA GLY A 314 6.19 9.93 -22.97
C GLY A 314 4.82 9.61 -23.58
N THR A 315 4.20 8.51 -23.17
CA THR A 315 2.95 8.00 -23.78
C THR A 315 1.70 8.48 -23.04
N TRP A 316 1.74 8.47 -21.70
CA TRP A 316 0.59 8.72 -20.84
C TRP A 316 0.77 9.94 -19.93
N GLY A 317 1.92 10.61 -19.95
CA GLY A 317 2.20 11.74 -19.05
C GLY A 317 2.29 11.33 -17.58
N VAL A 318 2.53 10.04 -17.30
CA VAL A 318 2.60 9.53 -15.92
C VAL A 318 3.97 9.85 -15.32
N HIS A 319 3.97 10.59 -14.22
CA HIS A 319 5.17 10.99 -13.52
C HIS A 319 5.65 9.91 -12.52
N CYS A 320 6.90 10.03 -12.06
CA CYS A 320 7.51 9.07 -11.16
C CYS A 320 6.75 8.90 -9.84
N ALA A 321 6.11 9.96 -9.34
CA ALA A 321 5.33 9.94 -8.10
C ALA A 321 4.13 8.99 -8.20
N THR A 322 3.38 9.14 -9.30
CA THR A 322 2.18 8.40 -9.68
C THR A 322 2.45 6.90 -9.72
N TRP A 323 3.47 6.50 -10.49
CA TRP A 323 3.86 5.10 -10.58
C TRP A 323 4.36 4.55 -9.24
N ARG A 324 5.12 5.34 -8.48
CA ARG A 324 5.69 4.91 -7.20
C ARG A 324 4.60 4.50 -6.22
N LEU A 325 3.50 5.23 -6.13
CA LEU A 325 2.38 4.86 -5.26
C LEU A 325 1.81 3.47 -5.62
N LEU A 326 1.63 3.20 -6.92
CA LEU A 326 1.13 1.90 -7.39
C LEU A 326 2.08 0.76 -7.00
N VAL A 327 3.39 0.96 -7.17
CA VAL A 327 4.40 -0.03 -6.74
C VAL A 327 4.33 -0.25 -5.24
N LEU A 328 4.25 0.82 -4.45
CA LEU A 328 4.16 0.70 -3.00
C LEU A 328 2.91 -0.09 -2.59
N LYS A 329 1.77 0.15 -3.23
CA LYS A 329 0.54 -0.62 -3.00
C LYS A 329 0.74 -2.11 -3.30
N ALA A 330 1.35 -2.44 -4.44
CA ALA A 330 1.64 -3.82 -4.82
C ALA A 330 2.66 -4.49 -3.89
N GLN A 331 3.71 -3.78 -3.49
CA GLN A 331 4.70 -4.27 -2.52
C GLN A 331 4.05 -4.58 -1.17
N ASN A 332 3.19 -3.69 -0.66
CA ASN A 332 2.48 -3.90 0.59
C ASN A 332 1.50 -5.08 0.49
N ALA A 333 0.78 -5.22 -0.62
CA ALA A 333 -0.11 -6.37 -0.85
C ALA A 333 0.68 -7.68 -0.84
N LEU A 334 1.80 -7.73 -1.55
CA LEU A 334 2.63 -8.93 -1.64
C LEU A 334 3.28 -9.28 -0.29
N TYR A 335 3.80 -8.28 0.42
CA TYR A 335 4.36 -8.44 1.76
C TYR A 335 3.32 -9.01 2.74
N LYS A 336 2.09 -8.49 2.71
CA LYS A 336 0.97 -9.00 3.51
C LYS A 336 0.64 -10.45 3.17
N VAL A 337 0.62 -10.82 1.89
CA VAL A 337 0.36 -12.21 1.51
C VAL A 337 1.42 -13.14 2.07
N VAL A 338 2.71 -12.83 1.93
CA VAL A 338 3.76 -13.70 2.48
C VAL A 338 3.65 -13.83 4.00
N HIS A 339 3.35 -12.74 4.70
CA HIS A 339 3.11 -12.80 6.14
C HIS A 339 1.95 -13.75 6.47
N ILE A 340 0.83 -13.67 5.74
CA ILE A 340 -0.30 -14.59 5.88
C ILE A 340 0.13 -16.04 5.56
N CYS A 341 0.90 -16.27 4.51
CA CYS A 341 1.43 -17.59 4.16
C CYS A 341 2.26 -18.19 5.30
N ALA A 342 3.16 -17.40 5.87
CA ALA A 342 4.01 -17.80 6.99
C ALA A 342 3.18 -18.14 8.24
N VAL A 343 2.21 -17.29 8.59
CA VAL A 343 1.30 -17.53 9.73
C VAL A 343 0.44 -18.78 9.49
N MET A 344 -0.09 -18.98 8.30
CA MET A 344 -0.88 -20.17 7.96
C MET A 344 -0.05 -21.44 8.01
N PHE A 345 1.16 -21.41 7.45
CA PHE A 345 2.08 -22.54 7.51
C PHE A 345 2.37 -22.89 8.97
N TRP A 346 2.77 -21.92 9.78
CA TRP A 346 3.00 -22.11 11.22
C TRP A 346 1.78 -22.71 11.92
N ARG A 347 0.60 -22.08 11.79
CA ARG A 347 -0.64 -22.55 12.44
C ARG A 347 -1.01 -23.97 12.05
N LEU A 348 -0.80 -24.36 10.79
CA LEU A 348 -1.05 -25.72 10.33
C LEU A 348 -0.04 -26.70 10.90
N VAL A 349 1.25 -26.33 10.98
CA VAL A 349 2.28 -27.17 11.61
C VAL A 349 2.01 -27.37 13.10
N SER A 350 1.67 -26.31 13.84
CA SER A 350 1.41 -26.39 15.29
C SER A 350 0.21 -27.27 15.66
N ARG A 351 -0.70 -27.54 14.72
CA ARG A 351 -1.84 -28.46 14.92
C ARG A 351 -1.43 -29.93 14.91
N TYR A 352 -0.26 -30.26 14.38
CA TYR A 352 0.27 -31.61 14.43
C TYR A 352 1.09 -31.81 15.70
N PRO A 353 0.84 -32.86 16.50
CA PRO A 353 1.64 -33.16 17.68
C PRO A 353 2.99 -33.75 17.25
N CYS A 354 3.89 -32.95 16.66
CA CYS A 354 5.15 -33.49 16.11
C CYS A 354 6.17 -33.94 17.16
N PHE A 355 5.86 -33.81 18.46
CA PHE A 355 6.76 -34.12 19.58
C PHE A 355 7.11 -35.61 19.73
N SER A 356 6.43 -36.51 19.00
CA SER A 356 6.63 -37.95 19.06
C SER A 356 6.95 -38.61 17.71
N PHE A 357 7.23 -37.82 16.66
CA PHE A 357 7.42 -38.34 15.30
C PHE A 357 8.90 -38.59 14.97
N ASP A 358 9.17 -39.67 14.25
CA ASP A 358 10.46 -39.87 13.58
C ASP A 358 10.70 -38.79 12.51
N SER A 359 11.97 -38.50 12.21
CA SER A 359 12.34 -37.45 11.24
C SER A 359 11.66 -37.61 9.87
N SER A 360 11.50 -38.86 9.38
CA SER A 360 10.81 -39.15 8.12
C SER A 360 9.30 -38.88 8.14
N GLN A 361 8.67 -38.97 9.31
CA GLN A 361 7.24 -38.69 9.46
C GLN A 361 7.02 -37.18 9.63
N CYS A 362 7.94 -36.49 10.31
CA CYS A 362 7.92 -35.03 10.42
C CYS A 362 8.05 -34.36 9.04
N THR A 363 9.01 -34.79 8.22
CA THR A 363 9.16 -34.28 6.85
C THR A 363 7.93 -34.54 5.98
N ALA A 364 7.32 -35.72 6.09
CA ALA A 364 6.08 -36.04 5.37
C ALA A 364 4.90 -35.12 5.78
N VAL A 365 4.78 -34.79 7.07
CA VAL A 365 3.77 -33.83 7.56
C VAL A 365 4.04 -32.42 7.02
N LEU A 366 5.28 -31.94 7.10
CA LEU A 366 5.66 -30.62 6.62
C LEU A 366 5.44 -30.47 5.10
N CYS A 367 5.75 -31.50 4.31
CA CYS A 367 5.42 -31.54 2.89
C CYS A 367 3.91 -31.43 2.64
N ARG A 368 3.09 -32.18 3.39
CA ARG A 368 1.61 -32.09 3.28
C ARG A 368 1.09 -30.71 3.66
N VAL A 369 1.66 -30.08 4.69
CA VAL A 369 1.29 -28.72 5.09
C VAL A 369 1.65 -27.72 3.99
N LYS A 370 2.87 -27.80 3.46
CA LYS A 370 3.32 -26.98 2.32
C LYS A 370 2.34 -27.10 1.15
N ASP A 371 2.00 -28.33 0.74
CA ASP A 371 1.09 -28.58 -0.38
C ASP A 371 -0.32 -28.01 -0.12
N ARG A 372 -0.81 -28.07 1.12
CA ARG A 372 -2.11 -27.48 1.50
C ARG A 372 -2.07 -25.95 1.41
N VAL A 373 -1.04 -25.31 1.94
CA VAL A 373 -0.88 -23.85 1.89
C VAL A 373 -0.78 -23.37 0.43
N VAL A 374 0.06 -24.04 -0.37
CA VAL A 374 0.23 -23.73 -1.80
C VAL A 374 -1.09 -23.85 -2.56
N LYS A 375 -1.81 -24.97 -2.40
CA LYS A 375 -3.10 -25.18 -3.09
C LYS A 375 -4.17 -24.19 -2.66
N HIS A 376 -4.21 -23.82 -1.38
CA HIS A 376 -5.20 -22.88 -0.88
C HIS A 376 -5.01 -21.47 -1.45
N LEU A 377 -3.75 -21.08 -1.69
CA LEU A 377 -3.41 -19.71 -2.06
C LEU A 377 -3.25 -19.48 -3.56
N ASP A 378 -3.13 -20.53 -4.38
CA ASP A 378 -2.89 -20.38 -5.82
C ASP A 378 -3.95 -19.51 -6.51
N ALA A 379 -5.23 -19.76 -6.21
CA ALA A 379 -6.35 -18.98 -6.76
C ALA A 379 -6.36 -17.53 -6.22
N GLU A 380 -6.10 -17.34 -4.92
CA GLU A 380 -6.08 -16.03 -4.27
C GLU A 380 -4.92 -15.15 -4.77
N LEU A 381 -3.74 -15.73 -4.93
CA LEU A 381 -2.55 -15.06 -5.48
C LEU A 381 -2.74 -14.69 -6.95
N LEU A 382 -3.37 -15.56 -7.73
CA LEU A 382 -3.73 -15.28 -9.11
C LEU A 382 -4.76 -14.13 -9.21
N ALA A 383 -5.78 -14.14 -8.35
CA ALA A 383 -6.78 -13.10 -8.26
C ALA A 383 -6.16 -11.75 -7.86
N LEU A 384 -5.34 -11.73 -6.81
CA LEU A 384 -4.62 -10.54 -6.36
C LEU A 384 -3.70 -9.98 -7.44
N ARG A 385 -2.92 -10.84 -8.11
CA ARG A 385 -2.06 -10.43 -9.23
C ARG A 385 -2.86 -9.77 -10.34
N SER A 386 -3.97 -10.39 -10.73
CA SER A 386 -4.85 -9.88 -11.77
C SER A 386 -5.49 -8.55 -11.36
N GLN A 387 -5.93 -8.43 -10.11
CA GLN A 387 -6.49 -7.20 -9.57
C GLN A 387 -5.46 -6.06 -9.59
N LEU A 388 -4.23 -6.30 -9.13
CA LEU A 388 -3.17 -5.29 -9.13
C LEU A 388 -2.83 -4.82 -10.55
N ILE A 389 -2.73 -5.73 -11.51
CA ILE A 389 -2.51 -5.38 -12.93
C ILE A 389 -3.66 -4.49 -13.42
N LEU A 390 -4.91 -4.89 -13.18
CA LEU A 390 -6.09 -4.12 -13.63
C LEU A 390 -6.13 -2.72 -13.00
N GLU A 391 -5.91 -2.62 -11.69
CA GLU A 391 -5.92 -1.35 -10.98
C GLU A 391 -4.84 -0.40 -11.52
N MET A 392 -3.62 -0.91 -11.76
CA MET A 392 -2.55 -0.10 -12.35
C MET A 392 -2.88 0.33 -13.78
N MET A 393 -3.42 -0.57 -14.59
CA MET A 393 -3.84 -0.29 -15.95
C MET A 393 -4.92 0.79 -15.99
N LEU A 394 -5.91 0.72 -15.10
CA LEU A 394 -6.96 1.74 -14.97
C LEU A 394 -6.36 3.07 -14.52
N TYR A 395 -5.50 3.08 -13.51
CA TYR A 395 -4.91 4.33 -13.02
C TYR A 395 -4.08 5.05 -14.08
N ILE A 396 -3.40 4.30 -14.96
CA ILE A 396 -2.59 4.84 -16.05
C ILE A 396 -3.44 5.31 -17.24
N THR A 397 -4.46 4.54 -17.62
CA THR A 397 -5.19 4.75 -18.89
C THR A 397 -6.47 5.57 -18.73
N LEU A 398 -7.09 5.57 -17.54
CA LEU A 398 -8.36 6.26 -17.27
C LEU A 398 -8.30 7.77 -17.52
N PRO A 399 -7.26 8.53 -17.12
CA PRO A 399 -7.22 9.98 -17.38
C PRO A 399 -7.26 10.30 -18.88
N ALA A 400 -6.48 9.58 -19.68
CA ALA A 400 -6.46 9.77 -21.13
C ALA A 400 -7.76 9.32 -21.79
N PHE A 401 -8.34 8.21 -21.32
CA PHE A 401 -9.65 7.74 -21.76
C PHE A 401 -10.75 8.78 -21.50
N MET A 402 -10.77 9.38 -20.31
CA MET A 402 -11.74 10.41 -19.95
C MET A 402 -11.55 11.69 -20.72
N GLN A 403 -10.31 12.09 -20.96
CA GLN A 403 -10.02 13.25 -21.79
C GLN A 403 -10.49 13.07 -23.24
N SER A 404 -10.38 11.85 -23.82
CA SER A 404 -10.86 11.61 -25.18
C SER A 404 -12.36 11.41 -25.31
N VAL A 405 -13.05 10.97 -24.25
CA VAL A 405 -14.53 10.98 -24.22
C VAL A 405 -15.08 12.41 -24.18
N GLY A 406 -14.33 13.34 -23.58
CA GLY A 406 -14.69 14.76 -23.52
C GLY A 406 -15.73 15.10 -22.45
N GLU A 407 -15.92 16.39 -22.21
CA GLU A 407 -16.96 16.89 -21.30
C GLU A 407 -18.35 16.64 -21.90
N GLN A 408 -19.25 16.11 -21.09
CA GLN A 408 -20.64 15.83 -21.47
C GLN A 408 -21.58 16.69 -20.66
N ASP A 409 -22.71 17.06 -21.27
CA ASP A 409 -23.80 17.72 -20.57
C ASP A 409 -24.59 16.67 -19.79
N LEU A 410 -24.46 16.71 -18.45
CA LEU A 410 -25.11 15.75 -17.55
C LEU A 410 -26.55 16.14 -17.18
N SER A 411 -27.06 17.25 -17.73
CA SER A 411 -28.39 17.79 -17.36
C SER A 411 -29.55 16.81 -17.61
N CYS A 412 -29.44 15.93 -18.61
CA CYS A 412 -30.44 14.90 -18.87
C CYS A 412 -30.50 13.85 -17.75
N TYR A 413 -29.36 13.51 -17.16
CA TYR A 413 -29.25 12.55 -16.05
C TYR A 413 -29.61 13.21 -14.73
N ASP A 414 -29.27 14.49 -14.54
CA ASP A 414 -29.70 15.28 -13.36
C ASP A 414 -31.22 15.34 -13.24
N ALA A 415 -31.93 15.43 -14.38
CA ALA A 415 -33.39 15.42 -14.41
C ALA A 415 -34.02 14.09 -13.94
N MET A 416 -33.24 12.99 -13.91
CA MET A 416 -33.70 11.68 -13.41
C MET A 416 -33.63 11.59 -11.88
N VAL A 417 -32.83 12.45 -11.23
CA VAL A 417 -32.62 12.43 -9.78
C VAL A 417 -33.62 13.36 -9.09
N SER A 418 -34.40 12.83 -8.16
CA SER A 418 -35.35 13.64 -7.38
C SER A 418 -34.63 14.48 -6.31
N SER A 419 -35.24 15.60 -5.89
CA SER A 419 -34.66 16.51 -4.87
C SER A 419 -34.33 15.82 -3.53
N GLU A 420 -34.97 14.70 -3.20
CA GLU A 420 -34.72 13.93 -1.98
C GLU A 420 -33.48 13.01 -2.10
N GLN A 421 -33.08 12.68 -3.32
CA GLN A 421 -32.00 11.73 -3.63
C GLN A 421 -30.68 12.43 -3.99
N VAL A 422 -30.71 13.71 -4.37
CA VAL A 422 -29.51 14.53 -4.68
C VAL A 422 -28.50 14.54 -3.52
N LEU A 423 -28.95 14.35 -2.28
CA LEU A 423 -28.09 14.36 -1.10
C LEU A 423 -27.05 13.22 -1.10
N PHE A 424 -27.37 12.08 -1.72
CA PHE A 424 -26.51 10.88 -1.71
C PHE A 424 -26.25 10.32 -3.12
N MET A 425 -26.99 10.75 -4.14
CA MET A 425 -26.78 10.39 -5.54
C MET A 425 -26.20 11.58 -6.31
N HIS A 426 -24.96 11.42 -6.77
CA HIS A 426 -24.28 12.43 -7.59
C HIS A 426 -24.11 11.90 -9.01
N THR A 427 -24.74 12.58 -9.97
CA THR A 427 -24.76 12.21 -11.38
C THR A 427 -23.36 12.11 -11.98
N ASP A 428 -22.48 13.06 -11.66
CA ASP A 428 -21.08 13.08 -12.10
C ASP A 428 -20.32 11.83 -11.63
N THR A 429 -20.55 11.41 -10.39
CA THR A 429 -19.93 10.19 -9.82
C THR A 429 -20.42 8.94 -10.55
N ILE A 430 -21.72 8.83 -10.82
CA ILE A 430 -22.31 7.68 -11.53
C ILE A 430 -21.81 7.62 -12.97
N PHE A 431 -21.71 8.78 -13.64
CA PHE A 431 -21.17 8.89 -14.98
C PHE A 431 -19.71 8.45 -15.04
N HIS A 432 -18.86 9.00 -14.18
CA HIS A 432 -17.45 8.63 -14.11
C HIS A 432 -17.23 7.17 -13.70
N SER A 433 -18.03 6.63 -12.77
CA SER A 433 -17.94 5.21 -12.39
C SER A 433 -18.34 4.29 -13.54
N THR A 434 -19.43 4.60 -14.25
CA THR A 434 -19.91 3.83 -15.41
C THR A 434 -18.86 3.76 -16.51
N LEU A 435 -18.20 4.88 -16.80
CA LEU A 435 -17.14 4.92 -17.79
C LEU A 435 -15.87 4.17 -17.34
N ARG A 436 -15.49 4.30 -16.07
CA ARG A 436 -14.39 3.52 -15.49
C ARG A 436 -14.67 2.03 -15.58
N ASP A 437 -15.89 1.60 -15.28
CA ASP A 437 -16.29 0.20 -15.30
C ASP A 437 -16.34 -0.36 -16.73
N SER A 438 -16.76 0.47 -17.70
CA SER A 438 -16.69 0.15 -19.13
C SER A 438 -15.25 -0.10 -19.59
N LEU A 439 -14.32 0.79 -19.22
CA LEU A 439 -12.89 0.63 -19.51
C LEU A 439 -12.31 -0.59 -18.78
N ALA A 440 -12.70 -0.82 -17.53
CA ALA A 440 -12.25 -1.96 -16.72
C ALA A 440 -12.67 -3.29 -17.36
N SER A 441 -13.93 -3.41 -17.78
CA SER A 441 -14.46 -4.57 -18.49
C SER A 441 -13.69 -4.85 -19.77
N TYR A 442 -13.39 -3.81 -20.55
CA TYR A 442 -12.57 -3.93 -21.75
C TYR A 442 -11.16 -4.44 -21.44
N ILE A 443 -10.44 -3.81 -20.51
CA ILE A 443 -9.08 -4.21 -20.13
C ILE A 443 -9.06 -5.64 -19.57
N GLN A 444 -10.03 -6.00 -18.71
CA GLN A 444 -10.18 -7.35 -18.19
C GLN A 444 -10.36 -8.38 -19.32
N SER A 445 -11.14 -8.06 -20.36
CA SER A 445 -11.30 -8.95 -21.51
C SER A 445 -9.96 -9.20 -22.20
N VAL A 446 -9.16 -8.15 -22.43
CA VAL A 446 -7.83 -8.26 -23.06
C VAL A 446 -6.87 -9.05 -22.17
N MET A 447 -6.91 -8.82 -20.85
CA MET A 447 -6.12 -9.56 -19.86
C MET A 447 -6.41 -11.06 -19.90
N ARG A 448 -7.69 -11.46 -20.01
CA ARG A 448 -8.07 -12.89 -20.07
C ARG A 448 -7.43 -13.65 -21.24
N TYR A 449 -7.20 -12.97 -22.36
CA TYR A 449 -6.56 -13.57 -23.55
C TYR A 449 -5.04 -13.39 -23.60
N SER A 450 -4.51 -12.35 -22.94
CA SER A 450 -3.10 -11.97 -23.05
C SER A 450 -2.23 -12.44 -21.88
N LEU A 451 -2.84 -12.77 -20.73
CA LEU A 451 -2.12 -13.10 -19.50
C LEU A 451 -2.22 -14.60 -19.14
N PRO A 452 -1.16 -15.19 -18.55
CA PRO A 452 -1.22 -16.53 -18.01
C PRO A 452 -2.31 -16.69 -16.94
N GLN A 453 -3.17 -17.70 -17.13
CA GLN A 453 -4.22 -18.06 -16.16
C GLN A 453 -3.73 -18.94 -15.01
N GLN A 454 -2.42 -19.21 -14.96
CA GLN A 454 -1.79 -19.95 -13.87
C GLN A 454 -0.80 -19.03 -13.15
N PHE A 455 -0.74 -19.15 -11.83
CA PHE A 455 0.14 -18.31 -11.02
C PHE A 455 1.62 -18.64 -11.28
N VAL A 456 1.95 -19.94 -11.32
CA VAL A 456 3.30 -20.47 -11.58
C VAL A 456 3.19 -21.70 -12.50
N PRO A 457 4.00 -21.82 -13.56
CA PRO A 457 4.22 -23.14 -14.16
C PRO A 457 5.00 -23.96 -13.13
N LEU A 458 4.32 -24.84 -12.40
CA LEU A 458 4.95 -25.75 -11.45
C LEU A 458 6.16 -26.42 -12.14
N PRO A 459 7.37 -26.37 -11.57
CA PRO A 459 8.47 -27.13 -12.13
C PRO A 459 8.08 -28.60 -12.07
N ILE A 460 8.05 -29.26 -13.24
CA ILE A 460 7.97 -30.71 -13.32
C ILE A 460 9.26 -31.24 -12.70
N ARG A 461 9.26 -31.52 -11.39
CA ARG A 461 10.35 -32.29 -10.77
C ARG A 461 10.25 -33.71 -11.36
N PRO A 462 11.31 -34.24 -11.98
CA PRO A 462 11.34 -35.65 -12.34
C PRO A 462 11.33 -36.46 -11.04
N ASN A 463 10.26 -37.23 -10.83
CA ASN A 463 10.07 -38.30 -9.85
C ASN A 463 11.04 -38.29 -8.64
N SER A 464 10.62 -37.73 -7.50
CA SER A 464 11.22 -38.08 -6.21
C SER A 464 10.77 -39.50 -5.80
N PRO A 465 11.66 -40.37 -5.31
CA PRO A 465 11.33 -41.76 -4.98
C PRO A 465 10.70 -41.85 -3.59
N CYS A 466 9.49 -41.32 -3.43
CA CYS A 466 8.69 -41.50 -2.22
C CYS A 466 7.28 -41.97 -2.57
N SER A 467 7.19 -42.96 -3.47
CA SER A 467 5.99 -43.75 -3.69
C SER A 467 6.19 -45.12 -3.04
N SER A 468 6.11 -45.16 -1.71
CA SER A 468 5.99 -46.41 -0.97
C SER A 468 4.65 -46.39 -0.25
N SER A 469 3.63 -46.91 -0.94
CA SER A 469 2.38 -47.32 -0.34
C SER A 469 2.68 -48.35 0.75
N SER A 470 2.57 -47.94 2.01
CA SER A 470 2.37 -48.88 3.11
C SER A 470 1.29 -48.29 4.01
N GLY A 471 0.16 -48.99 4.07
CA GLY A 471 -1.01 -48.59 4.82
C GLY A 471 -0.70 -48.54 6.30
N ILE A 472 -0.98 -47.40 6.92
CA ILE A 472 -1.17 -47.28 8.35
C ILE A 472 -2.54 -46.65 8.53
N SER A 473 -3.37 -47.40 9.25
CA SER A 473 -4.79 -47.19 9.55
C SER A 473 -5.21 -45.72 9.63
N GLU A 474 -6.18 -45.34 8.81
CA GLU A 474 -7.06 -44.21 9.10
C GLU A 474 -7.68 -44.42 10.49
N GLN A 475 -7.35 -43.54 11.43
CA GLN A 475 -8.25 -43.25 12.53
C GLN A 475 -8.98 -41.97 12.15
N VAL A 476 -10.24 -42.18 11.79
CA VAL A 476 -11.26 -41.15 11.58
C VAL A 476 -11.30 -40.28 12.83
N TYR A 477 -10.84 -39.04 12.70
CA TYR A 477 -11.32 -37.94 13.53
C TYR A 477 -12.12 -37.03 12.62
N ASP A 478 -13.34 -36.78 13.06
CA ASP A 478 -14.44 -36.22 12.29
C ASP A 478 -14.09 -34.93 11.54
N LEU A 479 -14.65 -34.86 10.33
CA LEU A 479 -14.80 -33.67 9.52
C LEU A 479 -15.41 -32.55 10.36
N LEU A 480 -14.70 -31.42 10.49
CA LEU A 480 -15.32 -30.17 10.89
C LEU A 480 -15.59 -29.33 9.65
N SER A 481 -16.88 -29.09 9.43
CA SER A 481 -17.44 -28.16 8.46
C SER A 481 -16.92 -26.73 8.68
N PRO A 482 -17.02 -25.85 7.67
CA PRO A 482 -16.47 -24.49 7.69
C PRO A 482 -17.05 -23.53 8.77
N ASP A 483 -18.09 -23.93 9.52
CA ASP A 483 -18.88 -23.02 10.37
C ASP A 483 -18.28 -22.74 11.78
N ASP A 484 -17.32 -23.54 12.26
CA ASP A 484 -16.80 -23.38 13.62
C ASP A 484 -15.82 -22.18 13.78
N PHE A 485 -15.46 -21.50 12.69
CA PHE A 485 -14.65 -20.27 12.76
C PHE A 485 -15.46 -19.01 13.12
N GLN A 486 -16.79 -19.03 13.02
CA GLN A 486 -17.62 -17.84 13.27
C GLN A 486 -18.06 -17.67 14.74
N GLN A 487 -18.10 -18.74 15.55
CA GLN A 487 -18.68 -18.65 16.89
C GLN A 487 -17.78 -18.02 17.98
N ASN A 488 -16.49 -17.80 17.71
CA ASN A 488 -15.59 -17.17 18.69
C ASN A 488 -15.39 -15.65 18.50
N LEU A 489 -16.18 -15.00 17.64
CA LEU A 489 -16.10 -13.55 17.39
C LEU A 489 -17.32 -12.74 17.87
N CYS A 490 -18.39 -13.39 18.33
CA CYS A 490 -19.63 -12.72 18.73
C CYS A 490 -20.05 -13.03 20.18
N GLN A 491 -19.22 -12.70 21.17
CA GLN A 491 -19.69 -12.39 22.51
C GLN A 491 -18.84 -11.28 23.11
N ASN A 492 -19.28 -10.03 22.92
CA ASN A 492 -19.15 -8.97 23.93
C ASN A 492 -19.91 -7.71 23.50
N SER A 493 -21.15 -7.58 23.98
CA SER A 493 -21.75 -6.27 24.24
C SER A 493 -22.64 -6.33 25.49
N GLY A 494 -22.07 -5.86 26.61
CA GLY A 494 -22.69 -5.18 27.74
C GLY A 494 -23.97 -5.71 28.40
N ARG A 495 -23.85 -6.15 29.66
CA ARG A 495 -24.74 -5.68 30.73
C ARG A 495 -24.11 -5.79 32.12
N SER A 496 -24.32 -4.75 32.92
CA SER A 496 -23.90 -4.54 34.30
C SER A 496 -24.59 -5.47 35.31
N SER A 497 -23.87 -5.92 36.35
CA SER A 497 -24.15 -5.68 37.78
C SER A 497 -23.54 -6.74 38.74
N SER A 498 -22.80 -6.23 39.74
CA SER A 498 -22.69 -6.66 41.16
C SER A 498 -22.10 -8.03 41.62
N GLN A 499 -21.06 -7.87 42.46
CA GLN A 499 -20.68 -8.58 43.72
C GLN A 499 -19.91 -9.91 43.74
N SER A 500 -18.74 -9.84 44.42
CA SER A 500 -18.12 -10.79 45.39
C SER A 500 -17.76 -12.22 44.94
N GLU A 501 -16.69 -12.91 45.36
CA GLU A 501 -15.50 -12.66 46.19
C GLU A 501 -14.58 -13.90 45.99
N THR A 502 -13.26 -13.70 46.13
CA THR A 502 -12.22 -14.68 46.58
C THR A 502 -11.52 -15.72 45.65
N LEU A 503 -10.18 -15.63 45.74
CA LEU A 503 -9.09 -16.65 45.68
C LEU A 503 -8.42 -17.03 44.34
N THR A 504 -7.21 -16.47 44.17
CA THR A 504 -6.03 -16.96 43.42
C THR A 504 -5.42 -18.23 44.06
N PRO A 505 -4.36 -18.93 43.55
CA PRO A 505 -3.42 -18.61 42.44
C PRO A 505 -3.22 -19.82 41.46
N SER A 506 -2.39 -19.91 40.40
CA SER A 506 -1.08 -19.34 40.04
C SER A 506 -0.69 -19.77 38.60
N THR A 507 0.18 -18.95 37.97
CA THR A 507 1.21 -19.27 36.94
C THR A 507 0.81 -19.72 35.53
N LEU A 508 0.81 -18.76 34.59
CA LEU A 508 1.61 -18.74 33.34
C LEU A 508 1.19 -17.53 32.50
N SER A 509 1.75 -16.37 32.78
CA SER A 509 1.59 -15.16 31.96
C SER A 509 2.96 -14.59 31.64
N HIS A 510 3.51 -14.98 30.50
CA HIS A 510 4.56 -14.24 29.78
C HIS A 510 4.85 -15.03 28.49
N ARG A 511 4.09 -14.78 27.40
CA ARG A 511 4.54 -15.06 26.02
C ARG A 511 3.56 -14.66 24.91
N GLU A 512 2.30 -14.35 25.23
CA GLU A 512 1.32 -13.89 24.22
C GLU A 512 1.55 -12.44 23.73
N ASP A 513 2.40 -11.66 24.41
CA ASP A 513 2.61 -10.23 24.13
C ASP A 513 3.44 -9.91 22.88
N MET A 514 4.13 -10.88 22.26
CA MET A 514 4.96 -10.59 21.08
C MET A 514 4.14 -10.46 19.79
N TRP A 515 3.00 -11.16 19.68
CA TRP A 515 2.19 -11.18 18.44
C TRP A 515 0.80 -10.54 18.62
N ALA A 516 0.29 -10.43 19.86
CA ALA A 516 -1.00 -9.80 20.14
C ALA A 516 -1.05 -8.29 19.79
N LYS A 517 0.10 -7.61 19.72
CA LYS A 517 0.17 -6.19 19.28
C LYS A 517 0.00 -6.01 17.76
N SER A 518 0.06 -7.09 16.98
CA SER A 518 -0.22 -7.09 15.53
C SER A 518 -1.68 -7.49 15.22
N GLU A 519 -2.28 -8.36 16.04
CA GLU A 519 -3.62 -8.92 15.79
C GLU A 519 -4.76 -7.89 15.84
N ILE A 520 -4.59 -6.78 16.56
CA ILE A 520 -5.63 -5.73 16.65
C ILE A 520 -5.76 -4.95 15.33
N SER A 521 -4.71 -4.94 14.49
CA SER A 521 -4.75 -4.37 13.14
C SER A 521 -5.18 -5.39 12.07
N GLU A 522 -5.12 -6.70 12.35
CA GLU A 522 -5.44 -7.78 11.41
C GLU A 522 -6.93 -8.12 11.34
N LYS A 523 -7.73 -7.81 12.37
CA LYS A 523 -9.19 -8.01 12.33
C LYS A 523 -9.90 -7.22 11.22
N HIS A 524 -9.30 -6.13 10.74
CA HIS A 524 -9.80 -5.36 9.59
C HIS A 524 -9.29 -5.87 8.22
N MET A 525 -8.37 -6.82 8.18
CA MET A 525 -7.80 -7.37 6.94
C MET A 525 -8.44 -8.70 6.53
N LEU A 526 -8.97 -9.49 7.47
CA LEU A 526 -9.78 -10.67 7.15
C LEU A 526 -11.10 -10.28 6.47
N SER A 527 -11.61 -9.06 6.69
CA SER A 527 -12.78 -8.55 5.97
C SER A 527 -12.54 -8.30 4.47
N LEU A 528 -11.28 -8.17 4.04
CA LEU A 528 -10.95 -8.02 2.62
C LEU A 528 -10.99 -9.33 1.84
N LEU A 529 -10.84 -10.46 2.53
CA LEU A 529 -11.02 -11.80 1.95
C LEU A 529 -12.46 -12.30 2.11
N ASP A 530 -13.24 -11.76 3.06
CA ASP A 530 -14.65 -12.12 3.26
C ASP A 530 -15.66 -11.32 2.42
N ALA A 531 -15.24 -10.23 1.76
CA ALA A 531 -16.15 -9.40 0.94
C ALA A 531 -16.57 -10.01 -0.41
N VAL A 532 -16.16 -11.24 -0.74
CA VAL A 532 -16.57 -11.96 -1.96
C VAL A 532 -17.62 -13.06 -1.69
N LYS A 533 -18.09 -13.23 -0.45
CA LYS A 533 -19.12 -14.24 -0.12
C LYS A 533 -20.43 -13.61 0.36
N TYR A 534 -21.13 -12.94 -0.55
CA TYR A 534 -22.60 -12.88 -0.51
C TYR A 534 -23.12 -13.03 -1.94
N ILE A 535 -23.59 -14.25 -2.27
CA ILE A 535 -24.86 -14.56 -2.97
C ILE A 535 -24.87 -16.07 -3.32
N HIS A 536 -25.77 -16.77 -2.62
CA HIS A 536 -26.45 -18.04 -2.91
C HIS A 536 -25.66 -19.30 -3.31
N LEU A 537 -25.65 -20.28 -2.39
CA LEU A 537 -26.29 -21.57 -2.65
C LEU A 537 -27.15 -21.95 -1.44
N THR A 538 -28.46 -21.78 -1.59
CA THR A 538 -29.48 -22.51 -0.85
C THR A 538 -29.39 -23.98 -1.23
N GLU A 539 -29.18 -24.86 -0.26
CA GLU A 539 -29.62 -26.25 -0.36
C GLU A 539 -30.53 -26.52 0.83
N PRO A 540 -31.58 -27.35 0.69
CA PRO A 540 -32.20 -27.92 1.88
C PRO A 540 -31.27 -28.92 2.55
#